data_AF-A0A349DPC0-F1
#
_entry.id   AF-A0A349DPC0-F1
#
_cell.length_a   1.000
_cell.length_b   1.000
_cell.length_c   1.000
_cell.angle_alpha   90.00
_cell.angle_beta   90.00
_cell.angle_gamma   90.00
#
_symmetry.space_group_name_H-M   'P 1'
#
loop_
_entity.id
_entity.type
_entity.pdbx_description
1 polymer ?
#
loop_
_entity_poly.entity_id
_entity_poly.type
_entity_poly.pdbx_seq_one_letter_code
_entity_poly.pdbx_strand_id
1 'polypeptide(L)'
;MLFKSQAQVLVCFNPQIAGAETQYIAAKRVLSSSTTSNLNSTKIYVDIATIDDSKYVYFHSNHVVNYAHKFENADVSPTKFIEDIDKFKGYKMERLVKTIVDAHGVNNYPSNYLKNTGYNNITFYLTPEAIKNKVGDVLLLEYCKNVKILDDYGRIVRTGLYSPQELVMRGIKNTGNHDNVVKWLGQVGKKVPPSDDDEIAKEIMRYAKAKKIDEKNTTAIVNALKKDVREQVYYTENYKKFYKGQLKITDQTEEVIKLAKNVSVRTRHANDVEAMYVSLKGQRYLKKEIEIISLVDDDATTRTLQKLLTENHTLITVDNIKKLFSNIKKKKKKTLFFLGHIEGKSFVTRDANNKERFRLTLGEIADYEKLFDVNIIVLGCESASKVSNASGVVQRINTVNAVEQLHRTMKENSNLFDLLKGFSNEKHELVLDPLSLKDRGFEQYQMLKVKRRNRVILTVVGGGVVAYLIYDAQTD
;
A
#
# COMPACT_ATOMS: atom_id res chain seq x y z
N MET A 1 8.61 12.29 51.43
CA MET A 1 7.27 12.30 50.79
C MET A 1 7.45 12.01 49.32
N LEU A 2 6.88 10.91 48.83
CA LEU A 2 6.91 10.46 47.44
C LEU A 2 5.97 11.34 46.60
N PHE A 3 6.51 12.11 45.65
CA PHE A 3 5.70 12.71 44.60
C PHE A 3 5.31 11.60 43.61
N LYS A 4 4.02 11.26 43.56
CA LYS A 4 3.44 10.41 42.53
C LYS A 4 3.60 11.11 41.18
N SER A 5 4.32 10.49 40.25
CA SER A 5 4.37 10.92 38.85
C SER A 5 3.00 10.70 38.21
N GLN A 6 2.33 11.79 37.87
CA GLN A 6 1.16 11.73 37.01
C GLN A 6 1.64 11.82 35.57
N ALA A 7 1.35 10.78 34.78
CA ALA A 7 1.66 10.73 33.36
C ALA A 7 0.89 11.85 32.61
N GLN A 8 1.60 12.64 31.81
CA GLN A 8 1.03 13.73 31.00
C GLN A 8 1.13 13.38 29.51
N VAL A 9 0.04 13.64 28.78
CA VAL A 9 -0.10 13.42 27.34
C VAL A 9 0.22 14.72 26.63
N LEU A 10 1.06 14.69 25.58
CA LEU A 10 1.24 15.84 24.70
C LEU A 10 0.07 15.91 23.71
N VAL A 11 -0.97 16.67 24.06
CA VAL A 11 -2.06 17.02 23.11
C VAL A 11 -1.77 18.41 22.57
N CYS A 12 -1.64 18.51 21.25
CA CYS A 12 -1.22 19.74 20.59
C CYS A 12 -2.41 20.68 20.33
N PHE A 13 -2.42 21.83 21.00
CA PHE A 13 -3.41 22.90 20.78
C PHE A 13 -2.85 24.09 19.99
N ASN A 14 -1.52 24.22 19.91
CA ASN A 14 -0.88 25.28 19.15
C ASN A 14 -0.74 24.88 17.68
N PRO A 15 -0.88 25.81 16.71
CA PRO A 15 -0.76 25.49 15.30
C PRO A 15 0.60 24.92 14.91
N GLN A 16 1.64 24.97 15.76
CA GLN A 16 2.96 24.37 15.52
C GLN A 16 3.60 23.95 16.85
N ILE A 17 4.08 22.71 16.96
CA ILE A 17 5.03 22.30 18.02
C ILE A 17 6.42 22.39 17.41
N ALA A 18 7.34 23.04 18.12
CA ALA A 18 8.74 23.03 17.73
C ALA A 18 9.24 21.58 17.61
N GLY A 19 9.79 21.22 16.45
CA GLY A 19 10.28 19.86 16.16
C GLY A 19 9.22 18.88 15.64
N ALA A 20 7.95 19.29 15.49
CA ALA A 20 6.88 18.47 14.88
C ALA A 20 6.24 19.12 13.65
N GLU A 21 6.95 20.04 12.99
CA GLU A 21 6.46 20.79 11.83
C GLU A 21 6.09 19.86 10.66
N THR A 22 6.86 18.78 10.49
CA THR A 22 6.61 17.77 9.44
C THR A 22 5.27 17.08 9.65
N GLN A 23 4.99 16.66 10.89
CA GLN A 23 3.74 15.99 11.28
C GLN A 23 2.56 16.94 11.15
N TYR A 24 2.74 18.22 11.50
CA TYR A 24 1.71 19.24 11.32
C TYR A 24 1.33 19.42 9.84
N ILE A 25 2.32 19.55 8.96
CA ILE A 25 2.09 19.69 7.51
C ILE A 25 1.39 18.45 6.95
N ALA A 26 1.82 17.25 7.37
CA ALA A 26 1.19 15.99 6.98
C ALA A 26 -0.27 15.91 7.46
N ALA A 27 -0.52 16.24 8.72
CA ALA A 27 -1.85 16.28 9.29
C ALA A 27 -2.78 17.24 8.53
N LYS A 28 -2.32 18.46 8.20
CA LYS A 28 -3.10 19.41 7.41
C LYS A 28 -3.48 18.91 6.02
N ARG A 29 -2.62 18.13 5.38
CA ARG A 29 -2.94 17.51 4.07
C ARG A 29 -4.06 16.48 4.21
N VAL A 30 -4.04 15.69 5.27
CA VAL A 30 -5.03 14.61 5.52
C VAL A 30 -6.36 15.18 6.00
N LEU A 31 -6.33 16.07 6.99
CA LEU A 31 -7.51 16.62 7.63
C LEU A 31 -8.18 17.71 6.79
N SER A 32 -7.46 18.26 5.80
CA SER A 32 -7.82 19.44 5.00
C SER A 32 -7.97 20.71 5.85
N SER A 33 -8.25 21.85 5.20
CA SER A 33 -8.52 23.12 5.89
C SER A 33 -9.92 23.19 6.52
N SER A 34 -10.75 22.14 6.37
CA SER A 34 -12.08 22.10 6.95
C SER A 34 -12.01 22.03 8.47
N THR A 35 -12.74 22.89 9.14
CA THR A 35 -12.93 22.86 10.59
C THR A 35 -14.36 22.47 10.92
N THR A 36 -14.60 21.81 12.06
CA THR A 36 -15.95 21.40 12.46
C THR A 36 -16.16 21.46 13.96
N SER A 37 -17.34 21.85 14.43
CA SER A 37 -17.76 21.70 15.84
C SER A 37 -18.64 20.47 16.05
N ASN A 38 -18.92 19.69 15.01
CA ASN A 38 -19.73 18.48 15.09
C ASN A 38 -18.84 17.25 15.34
N LEU A 39 -18.99 16.62 16.51
CA LEU A 39 -18.26 15.42 16.92
C LEU A 39 -18.34 14.28 15.89
N ASN A 40 -19.47 14.13 15.20
CA ASN A 40 -19.66 13.05 14.22
C ASN A 40 -18.89 13.27 12.91
N SER A 41 -18.30 14.45 12.74
CA SER A 41 -17.45 14.80 11.60
C SER A 41 -16.00 15.07 12.02
N THR A 42 -15.69 14.82 13.31
CA THR A 42 -14.35 14.99 13.84
C THR A 42 -13.42 13.93 13.28
N LYS A 43 -12.27 14.40 12.82
CA LYS A 43 -11.17 13.62 12.26
C LYS A 43 -9.93 13.89 13.09
N ILE A 44 -9.26 12.82 13.52
CA ILE A 44 -8.04 12.89 14.32
C ILE A 44 -6.92 12.20 13.54
N TYR A 45 -5.87 12.94 13.22
CA TYR A 45 -4.61 12.43 12.70
C TYR A 45 -3.71 12.02 13.86
N VAL A 46 -3.10 10.83 13.74
CA VAL A 46 -2.24 10.24 14.76
C VAL A 46 -0.95 9.75 14.11
N ASP A 47 0.18 10.22 14.63
CA ASP A 47 1.52 9.94 14.12
C ASP A 47 2.55 9.79 15.25
N ILE A 48 3.79 9.49 14.91
CA ILE A 48 4.94 9.56 15.82
C ILE A 48 5.85 10.72 15.39
N ALA A 49 6.11 11.64 16.31
CA ALA A 49 7.12 12.68 16.16
C ALA A 49 8.39 12.31 16.93
N THR A 50 9.55 12.63 16.38
CA THR A 50 10.83 12.55 17.10
C THR A 50 11.30 13.96 17.38
N ILE A 51 11.37 14.35 18.64
CA ILE A 51 11.82 15.66 19.11
C ILE A 51 12.95 15.39 20.10
N ASP A 52 14.11 15.99 19.91
CA ASP A 52 15.30 15.81 20.76
C ASP A 52 15.61 14.33 21.07
N ASP A 53 15.69 13.51 20.01
CA ASP A 53 15.90 12.05 20.04
C ASP A 53 14.85 11.22 20.79
N SER A 54 13.81 11.88 21.31
CA SER A 54 12.71 11.27 22.02
C SER A 54 11.51 11.12 21.09
N LYS A 55 10.86 9.95 21.13
CA LYS A 55 9.67 9.70 20.32
C LYS A 55 8.39 9.99 21.10
N TYR A 56 7.48 10.72 20.47
CA TYR A 56 6.20 11.17 21.00
C TYR A 56 5.06 10.74 20.08
N VAL A 57 3.90 10.44 20.65
CA VAL A 57 2.68 10.29 19.85
C VAL A 57 2.11 11.67 19.59
N TYR A 58 1.94 11.99 18.32
CA TYR A 58 1.42 13.26 17.84
C TYR A 58 -0.05 13.12 17.46
N PHE A 59 -0.90 13.99 18.01
CA PHE A 59 -2.33 14.09 17.68
C PHE A 59 -2.64 15.45 17.04
N HIS A 60 -3.44 15.44 15.98
CA HIS A 60 -3.98 16.66 15.37
C HIS A 60 -5.44 16.45 14.99
N SER A 61 -6.30 17.45 15.20
CA SER A 61 -7.75 17.35 14.99
C SER A 61 -8.26 18.47 14.08
N ASN A 62 -9.30 18.18 13.30
CA ASN A 62 -10.04 19.20 12.54
C ASN A 62 -11.19 19.83 13.35
N HIS A 63 -11.35 19.45 14.61
CA HIS A 63 -12.41 19.96 15.45
C HIS A 63 -12.08 21.38 15.94
N VAL A 64 -13.02 22.32 15.78
CA VAL A 64 -12.88 23.71 16.24
C VAL A 64 -13.97 24.00 17.25
N VAL A 65 -13.56 24.62 18.36
CA VAL A 65 -14.48 25.07 19.40
C VAL A 65 -14.62 26.58 19.35
N ASN A 66 -15.87 27.04 19.34
CA ASN A 66 -16.22 28.46 19.43
C ASN A 66 -16.06 28.95 20.88
N TYR A 67 -14.85 29.18 21.39
CA TYR A 67 -14.69 29.95 22.65
C TYR A 67 -13.40 30.79 22.68
N ALA A 68 -13.59 32.06 23.04
CA ALA A 68 -12.60 33.15 23.08
C ALA A 68 -11.69 33.15 24.33
N HIS A 69 -11.46 32.00 24.97
CA HIS A 69 -10.49 31.91 26.07
C HIS A 69 -9.14 31.42 25.54
N LYS A 70 -8.25 32.39 25.32
CA LYS A 70 -6.80 32.16 25.17
C LYS A 70 -6.30 31.35 26.37
N PHE A 71 -5.91 30.11 26.14
CA PHE A 71 -4.95 29.43 27.01
C PHE A 71 -3.57 30.04 26.72
N GLU A 72 -3.32 31.24 27.25
CA GLU A 72 -1.96 31.74 27.39
C GLU A 72 -1.32 30.95 28.55
N ASN A 73 -0.31 30.14 28.24
CA ASN A 73 0.62 29.50 29.17
C ASN A 73 0.16 28.22 29.90
N ALA A 74 -0.34 27.22 29.19
CA ALA A 74 -0.11 25.85 29.63
C ALA A 74 1.24 25.38 29.07
N ASP A 75 2.29 25.44 29.89
CA ASP A 75 3.57 24.78 29.62
C ASP A 75 3.33 23.26 29.53
N VAL A 76 3.09 22.77 28.31
CA VAL A 76 3.03 21.34 28.02
C VAL A 76 4.45 20.88 27.69
N SER A 77 5.20 20.49 28.73
CA SER A 77 6.49 19.85 28.54
C SER A 77 6.31 18.45 27.92
N PRO A 78 6.98 18.11 26.80
CA PRO A 78 6.90 16.80 26.17
C PRO A 78 7.45 15.69 27.07
N THR A 79 6.57 14.84 27.62
CA THR A 79 7.02 13.61 28.29
C THR A 79 7.06 12.43 27.32
N LYS A 80 8.11 11.60 27.44
CA LYS A 80 8.54 10.52 26.54
C LYS A 80 7.54 9.34 26.49
N PHE A 81 6.44 9.51 25.77
CA PHE A 81 5.27 8.61 25.76
C PHE A 81 5.55 7.18 25.26
N ILE A 82 6.52 6.99 24.35
CA ILE A 82 6.74 5.69 23.71
C ILE A 82 7.42 4.67 24.64
N GLU A 83 8.26 5.10 25.58
CA GLU A 83 8.92 4.18 26.52
C GLU A 83 7.92 3.55 27.52
N ASP A 84 6.75 4.18 27.69
CA ASP A 84 5.73 3.80 28.67
C ASP A 84 4.41 3.33 28.05
N ILE A 85 4.35 3.08 26.73
CA ILE A 85 3.10 2.74 26.02
C ILE A 85 2.39 1.50 26.61
N ASP A 86 3.15 0.56 27.18
CA ASP A 86 2.62 -0.61 27.88
C ASP A 86 1.95 -0.26 29.22
N LYS A 87 2.40 0.80 29.93
CA LYS A 87 1.76 1.32 31.14
C LYS A 87 0.41 1.99 30.83
N PHE A 88 0.20 2.40 29.57
CA PHE A 88 -1.07 2.97 29.10
C PHE A 88 -2.13 1.93 28.74
N LYS A 89 -1.82 0.63 28.73
CA LYS A 89 -2.82 -0.44 28.54
C LYS A 89 -4.00 -0.40 29.53
N GLY A 90 -3.87 0.34 30.64
CA GLY A 90 -4.96 0.60 31.60
C GLY A 90 -5.56 2.00 31.57
N TYR A 91 -5.01 2.94 30.80
CA TYR A 91 -5.58 4.27 30.61
C TYR A 91 -6.69 4.17 29.55
N LYS A 92 -7.95 4.25 29.98
CA LYS A 92 -9.10 4.13 29.09
C LYS A 92 -9.00 5.20 27.99
N MET A 93 -9.13 4.80 26.71
CA MET A 93 -9.15 5.69 25.55
C MET A 93 -10.16 6.82 25.71
N GLU A 94 -11.26 6.55 26.43
CA GLU A 94 -12.22 7.55 26.90
C GLU A 94 -11.51 8.78 27.49
N ARG A 95 -10.49 8.61 28.33
CA ARG A 95 -9.77 9.72 28.95
C ARG A 95 -8.85 10.45 27.98
N LEU A 96 -8.23 9.76 27.02
CA LEU A 96 -7.38 10.39 26.00
C LEU A 96 -8.21 11.19 25.00
N VAL A 97 -9.27 10.59 24.45
CA VAL A 97 -10.20 11.29 23.56
C VAL A 97 -10.92 12.39 24.31
N LYS A 98 -11.33 12.16 25.56
CA LYS A 98 -11.84 13.21 26.43
C LYS A 98 -10.80 14.30 26.62
N THR A 99 -9.51 14.02 26.80
CA THR A 99 -8.50 15.10 26.82
C THR A 99 -8.42 15.81 25.47
N ILE A 100 -8.45 15.09 24.34
CA ILE A 100 -8.40 15.69 23.00
C ILE A 100 -9.67 16.53 22.71
N VAL A 101 -10.83 16.14 23.25
CA VAL A 101 -12.12 16.81 23.05
C VAL A 101 -12.38 17.91 24.10
N ASP A 102 -12.09 17.65 25.37
CA ASP A 102 -12.33 18.52 26.53
C ASP A 102 -11.24 19.56 26.75
N ALA A 103 -9.98 19.32 26.37
CA ALA A 103 -8.97 20.37 26.44
C ALA A 103 -9.22 21.51 25.43
N HIS A 104 -10.28 21.38 24.61
CA HIS A 104 -10.91 22.47 23.88
C HIS A 104 -12.08 23.14 24.63
N GLY A 105 -12.23 22.91 25.94
CA GLY A 105 -13.09 23.69 26.84
C GLY A 105 -14.53 23.21 27.05
N VAL A 106 -14.90 21.99 26.65
CA VAL A 106 -16.29 21.51 26.82
C VAL A 106 -16.46 20.79 28.15
N ASN A 107 -16.75 21.53 29.23
CA ASN A 107 -17.13 20.95 30.53
C ASN A 107 -18.50 20.23 30.54
N ASN A 108 -19.17 20.09 29.38
CA ASN A 108 -20.60 19.77 29.30
C ASN A 108 -20.97 18.46 28.60
N TYR A 109 -20.02 17.63 28.14
CA TYR A 109 -20.37 16.28 27.70
C TYR A 109 -20.36 15.32 28.90
N PRO A 110 -21.52 14.80 29.34
CA PRO A 110 -21.52 13.76 30.37
C PRO A 110 -20.70 12.57 29.85
N SER A 111 -19.91 11.94 30.70
CA SER A 111 -19.11 10.73 30.37
C SER A 111 -19.95 9.66 29.64
N ASN A 112 -21.24 9.60 29.95
CA ASN A 112 -22.22 8.70 29.35
C ASN A 112 -22.52 9.02 27.87
N TYR A 113 -22.42 10.28 27.45
CA TYR A 113 -22.66 10.71 26.06
C TYR A 113 -21.55 10.19 25.13
N LEU A 114 -20.30 10.36 25.56
CA LEU A 114 -19.14 9.88 24.81
C LEU A 114 -19.15 8.34 24.68
N LYS A 115 -19.48 7.62 25.77
CA LYS A 115 -19.62 6.16 25.76
C LYS A 115 -20.67 5.62 24.80
N ASN A 116 -21.81 6.30 24.67
CA ASN A 116 -22.95 5.75 23.93
C ASN A 116 -23.02 6.19 22.46
N THR A 117 -22.43 7.34 22.09
CA THR A 117 -22.62 7.89 20.74
C THR A 117 -21.38 8.59 20.14
N GLY A 118 -20.47 9.11 20.97
CA GLY A 118 -19.38 9.96 20.50
C GLY A 118 -18.25 9.23 19.78
N TYR A 119 -17.69 8.17 20.37
CA TYR A 119 -16.44 7.58 19.88
C TYR A 119 -16.57 6.85 18.54
N ASN A 120 -17.72 6.21 18.30
CA ASN A 120 -17.96 5.47 17.07
C ASN A 120 -17.97 6.38 15.83
N ASN A 121 -18.24 7.68 15.98
CA ASN A 121 -18.36 8.61 14.86
C ASN A 121 -17.09 9.43 14.61
N ILE A 122 -16.07 9.29 15.45
CA ILE A 122 -14.76 9.94 15.23
C ILE A 122 -13.94 9.10 14.27
N THR A 123 -13.40 9.73 13.23
CA THR A 123 -12.50 9.05 12.28
C THR A 123 -11.05 9.26 12.67
N PHE A 124 -10.33 8.18 12.94
CA PHE A 124 -8.89 8.21 13.23
C PHE A 124 -8.08 7.92 11.97
N TYR A 125 -7.04 8.70 11.73
CA TYR A 125 -6.09 8.53 10.64
C TYR A 125 -4.72 8.19 11.22
N LEU A 126 -4.30 6.93 11.09
CA LEU A 126 -3.02 6.44 11.62
C LEU A 126 -1.96 6.39 10.53
N THR A 127 -0.75 6.88 10.82
CA THR A 127 0.41 6.70 9.95
C THR A 127 1.04 5.31 10.08
N PRO A 128 1.90 4.89 9.11
CA PRO A 128 2.65 3.66 9.22
C PRO A 128 3.55 3.59 10.47
N GLU A 129 4.16 4.71 10.88
CA GLU A 129 5.01 4.75 12.07
C GLU A 129 4.17 4.59 13.35
N ALA A 130 2.96 5.17 13.43
CA ALA A 130 2.05 4.94 14.56
C ALA A 130 1.66 3.45 14.69
N ILE A 131 1.39 2.78 13.57
CA ILE A 131 1.05 1.34 13.56
C ILE A 131 2.24 0.50 13.99
N LYS A 132 3.43 0.78 13.44
CA LYS A 132 4.68 0.08 13.77
C LYS A 132 4.97 0.13 15.26
N ASN A 133 4.70 1.27 15.90
CA ASN A 133 4.88 1.46 17.34
C ASN A 133 3.65 1.01 18.16
N LYS A 134 2.76 0.19 17.59
CA LYS A 134 1.58 -0.40 18.26
C LYS A 134 0.61 0.61 18.88
N VAL A 135 0.64 1.86 18.42
CA VAL A 135 -0.27 2.91 18.90
C VAL A 135 -1.71 2.51 18.63
N GLY A 136 -1.99 1.91 17.47
CA GLY A 136 -3.31 1.41 17.14
C GLY A 136 -3.82 0.31 18.09
N ASP A 137 -2.93 -0.61 18.50
CA ASP A 137 -3.29 -1.68 19.44
C ASP A 137 -3.56 -1.14 20.85
N VAL A 138 -2.90 -0.04 21.26
CA VAL A 138 -3.10 0.54 22.59
C VAL A 138 -4.28 1.50 22.63
N LEU A 139 -4.50 2.27 21.55
CA LEU A 139 -5.50 3.34 21.54
C LEU A 139 -6.89 2.88 21.06
N LEU A 140 -7.01 1.87 20.20
CA LEU A 140 -8.21 1.75 19.35
C LEU A 140 -8.96 0.42 19.49
N LEU A 141 -8.52 -0.48 20.37
CA LEU A 141 -9.05 -1.84 20.48
C LEU A 141 -10.49 -1.96 20.99
N GLU A 142 -11.02 -0.95 21.69
CA GLU A 142 -12.34 -1.06 22.34
C GLU A 142 -13.35 0.03 21.95
N TYR A 143 -12.91 1.15 21.36
CA TYR A 143 -13.76 2.35 21.28
C TYR A 143 -13.91 2.98 19.90
N CYS A 144 -13.11 2.56 18.90
CA CYS A 144 -13.01 3.30 17.63
C CYS A 144 -13.34 2.41 16.43
N LYS A 145 -14.58 2.50 15.93
CA LYS A 145 -15.03 1.77 14.74
C LYS A 145 -14.56 2.36 13.41
N ASN A 146 -14.20 3.64 13.39
CA ASN A 146 -13.85 4.39 12.19
C ASN A 146 -12.35 4.70 12.10
N VAL A 147 -11.54 3.68 11.83
CA VAL A 147 -10.08 3.85 11.66
C VAL A 147 -9.70 3.81 10.18
N LYS A 148 -8.88 4.76 9.77
CA LYS A 148 -8.26 4.88 8.45
C LYS A 148 -6.76 4.81 8.64
N ILE A 149 -6.09 3.99 7.83
CA ILE A 149 -4.64 3.87 7.85
C ILE A 149 -4.09 4.57 6.63
N LEU A 150 -3.07 5.38 6.85
CA LEU A 150 -2.40 6.17 5.84
C LEU A 150 -1.13 5.47 5.36
N ASP A 151 -0.73 5.73 4.11
CA ASP A 151 0.64 5.50 3.65
C ASP A 151 1.56 6.69 3.99
N ASP A 152 2.84 6.58 3.64
CA ASP A 152 3.85 7.64 3.82
C ASP A 152 3.53 8.93 3.05
N TYR A 153 2.49 8.91 2.20
CA TYR A 153 2.01 10.05 1.41
C TYR A 153 0.69 10.63 1.94
N GLY A 154 0.16 10.13 3.07
CA GLY A 154 -1.09 10.60 3.66
C GLY A 154 -2.35 10.10 2.94
N ARG A 155 -2.25 9.05 2.11
CA ARG A 155 -3.39 8.45 1.41
C ARG A 155 -3.97 7.29 2.20
N ILE A 156 -5.29 7.17 2.24
CA ILE A 156 -5.96 6.05 2.92
C ILE A 156 -5.65 4.75 2.15
N VAL A 157 -4.95 3.82 2.80
CA VAL A 157 -4.61 2.48 2.25
C VAL A 157 -5.42 1.35 2.87
N ARG A 158 -5.99 1.57 4.08
CA ARG A 158 -6.87 0.59 4.73
C ARG A 158 -7.92 1.27 5.59
N THR A 159 -9.11 0.68 5.65
CA THR A 159 -10.15 1.01 6.62
C THR A 159 -10.24 -0.13 7.64
N GLY A 160 -10.11 0.17 8.93
CA GLY A 160 -10.00 -0.83 9.99
C GLY A 160 -8.55 -1.19 10.36
N LEU A 161 -8.36 -1.65 11.60
CA LEU A 161 -7.05 -2.01 12.17
C LEU A 161 -6.54 -3.39 11.75
N TYR A 162 -7.46 -4.30 11.45
CA TYR A 162 -7.15 -5.70 11.18
C TYR A 162 -7.67 -6.08 9.80
N SER A 163 -6.91 -6.92 9.10
CA SER A 163 -7.41 -7.58 7.89
C SER A 163 -8.55 -8.55 8.23
N PRO A 164 -9.42 -8.87 7.27
CA PRO A 164 -10.39 -9.96 7.35
C PRO A 164 -9.88 -11.22 8.07
N GLN A 165 -8.70 -11.67 7.70
CA GLN A 165 -8.12 -12.91 8.22
C GLN A 165 -7.62 -12.76 9.66
N GLU A 166 -7.07 -11.60 10.01
CA GLU A 166 -6.67 -11.30 11.39
C GLU A 166 -7.89 -11.19 12.32
N LEU A 167 -9.00 -10.62 11.85
CA LEU A 167 -10.27 -10.59 12.57
C LEU A 167 -10.80 -12.01 12.83
N VAL A 168 -10.82 -12.86 11.80
CA VAL A 168 -11.24 -14.27 11.94
C VAL A 168 -10.32 -15.04 12.90
N MET A 169 -9.01 -14.89 12.79
CA MET A 169 -8.05 -15.57 13.68
C MET A 169 -8.13 -15.08 15.13
N ARG A 170 -8.41 -13.80 15.34
CA ARG A 170 -8.67 -13.25 16.68
C ARG A 170 -9.98 -13.75 17.27
N GLY A 171 -11.05 -13.82 16.47
CA GLY A 171 -12.31 -14.43 16.89
C GLY A 171 -12.11 -15.87 17.38
N ILE A 172 -11.36 -16.68 16.61
CA ILE A 172 -11.01 -18.06 17.00
C ILE A 172 -10.19 -18.11 18.30
N LYS A 173 -9.26 -17.18 18.50
CA LYS A 173 -8.39 -17.14 19.69
C LYS A 173 -9.14 -16.68 20.95
N ASN A 174 -10.04 -15.71 20.82
CA ASN A 174 -10.76 -15.10 21.95
C ASN A 174 -11.92 -15.96 22.45
N THR A 175 -12.57 -16.76 21.60
CA THR A 175 -13.71 -17.59 22.02
C THR A 175 -13.28 -18.87 22.76
N GLY A 176 -11.99 -19.22 22.74
CA GLY A 176 -11.39 -20.31 23.51
C GLY A 176 -11.90 -21.72 23.19
N ASN A 177 -12.94 -21.88 22.36
CA ASN A 177 -13.56 -23.15 22.03
C ASN A 177 -14.28 -23.11 20.67
N HIS A 178 -14.08 -24.16 19.86
CA HIS A 178 -14.75 -24.41 18.59
C HIS A 178 -16.28 -24.26 18.72
N ASP A 179 -16.87 -24.81 19.78
CA ASP A 179 -18.33 -24.81 19.98
C ASP A 179 -18.92 -23.41 20.23
N ASN A 180 -18.11 -22.48 20.75
CA ASN A 180 -18.54 -21.09 20.93
C ASN A 180 -18.58 -20.34 19.60
N VAL A 181 -17.63 -20.58 18.69
CA VAL A 181 -17.67 -20.03 17.32
C VAL A 181 -18.87 -20.61 16.55
N VAL A 182 -19.17 -21.90 16.73
CA VAL A 182 -20.34 -22.56 16.12
C VAL A 182 -21.66 -22.02 16.67
N LYS A 183 -21.81 -21.90 18.01
CA LYS A 183 -22.99 -21.30 18.63
C LYS A 183 -23.18 -19.84 18.21
N TRP A 184 -22.09 -19.10 18.13
CA TRP A 184 -22.08 -17.70 17.75
C TRP A 184 -22.49 -17.50 16.28
N LEU A 185 -21.92 -18.26 15.33
CA LEU A 185 -22.35 -18.24 13.92
C LEU A 185 -23.85 -18.63 13.77
N GLY A 186 -24.35 -19.52 14.62
CA GLY A 186 -25.77 -19.90 14.65
C GLY A 186 -26.72 -18.83 15.22
N GLN A 187 -26.21 -17.79 15.89
CA GLN A 187 -27.01 -16.70 16.48
C GLN A 187 -27.04 -15.42 15.64
N VAL A 188 -26.15 -15.30 14.64
CA VAL A 188 -26.07 -14.15 13.71
C VAL A 188 -27.28 -14.18 12.77
N GLY A 189 -28.35 -13.54 13.24
CA GLY A 189 -29.66 -13.48 12.57
C GLY A 189 -30.72 -12.71 13.39
N LYS A 190 -30.43 -12.36 14.65
CA LYS A 190 -31.29 -11.53 15.48
C LYS A 190 -30.74 -10.10 15.54
N LYS A 191 -31.59 -9.11 15.23
CA LYS A 191 -31.29 -7.67 15.17
C LYS A 191 -30.59 -7.18 16.45
N VAL A 192 -29.27 -7.03 16.40
CA VAL A 192 -28.43 -6.30 17.36
C VAL A 192 -27.56 -5.36 16.52
N PRO A 193 -27.25 -4.12 16.97
CA PRO A 193 -26.32 -3.24 16.28
C PRO A 193 -24.93 -3.91 16.14
N PRO A 194 -24.18 -3.67 15.04
CA PRO A 194 -22.99 -4.44 14.74
C PRO A 194 -21.91 -4.25 15.80
N SER A 195 -21.68 -5.32 16.56
CA SER A 195 -20.44 -5.55 17.30
C SER A 195 -19.35 -6.01 16.33
N ASP A 196 -18.08 -5.97 16.75
CA ASP A 196 -16.94 -6.52 15.98
C ASP A 196 -17.20 -7.99 15.57
N ASP A 197 -17.99 -8.67 16.38
CA ASP A 197 -18.47 -10.01 16.13
C ASP A 197 -19.30 -10.13 14.83
N ASP A 198 -20.23 -9.20 14.56
CA ASP A 198 -21.04 -9.27 13.33
C ASP A 198 -20.18 -9.08 12.07
N GLU A 199 -19.08 -8.34 12.16
CA GLU A 199 -18.13 -8.19 11.06
C GLU A 199 -17.31 -9.47 10.84
N ILE A 200 -16.84 -10.11 11.92
CA ILE A 200 -16.15 -11.40 11.84
C ILE A 200 -17.08 -12.46 11.21
N ALA A 201 -18.36 -12.50 11.61
CA ALA A 201 -19.31 -13.47 11.09
C ALA A 201 -19.55 -13.26 9.58
N LYS A 202 -19.77 -12.01 9.14
CA LYS A 202 -19.89 -11.67 7.72
C LYS A 202 -18.68 -12.13 6.91
N GLU A 203 -17.48 -11.96 7.46
CA GLU A 203 -16.24 -12.32 6.78
C GLU A 203 -16.01 -13.84 6.74
N ILE A 204 -16.46 -14.58 7.76
CA ILE A 204 -16.50 -16.06 7.73
C ILE A 204 -17.47 -16.55 6.64
N MET A 205 -18.65 -15.95 6.52
CA MET A 205 -19.65 -16.33 5.50
C MET A 205 -19.13 -16.04 4.09
N ARG A 206 -18.54 -14.86 3.88
CA ARG A 206 -17.90 -14.51 2.60
C ARG A 206 -16.75 -15.47 2.26
N TYR A 207 -15.95 -15.87 3.26
CA TYR A 207 -14.90 -16.88 3.08
C TYR A 207 -15.46 -18.25 2.67
N ALA A 208 -16.49 -18.72 3.37
CA ALA A 208 -17.15 -19.99 3.06
C ALA A 208 -17.69 -20.00 1.62
N LYS A 209 -18.37 -18.92 1.23
CA LYS A 209 -18.88 -18.72 -0.14
C LYS A 209 -17.76 -18.73 -1.18
N ALA A 210 -16.67 -18.02 -0.94
CA ALA A 210 -15.50 -18.00 -1.84
C ALA A 210 -14.86 -19.39 -2.00
N LYS A 211 -14.86 -20.19 -0.92
CA LYS A 211 -14.38 -21.58 -0.92
C LYS A 211 -15.38 -22.60 -1.42
N LYS A 212 -16.63 -22.20 -1.71
CA LYS A 212 -17.75 -23.09 -2.02
C LYS A 212 -18.00 -24.13 -0.91
N ILE A 213 -17.81 -23.73 0.34
CA ILE A 213 -18.15 -24.53 1.53
C ILE A 213 -19.55 -24.09 1.98
N ASP A 214 -20.39 -25.05 2.38
CA ASP A 214 -21.68 -24.74 3.01
C ASP A 214 -21.45 -23.84 4.23
N GLU A 215 -22.10 -22.67 4.22
CA GLU A 215 -22.03 -21.66 5.29
C GLU A 215 -22.46 -22.22 6.66
N LYS A 216 -23.27 -23.28 6.68
CA LYS A 216 -23.68 -23.99 7.90
C LYS A 216 -22.65 -25.01 8.40
N ASN A 217 -21.70 -25.42 7.56
CA ASN A 217 -20.69 -26.41 7.91
C ASN A 217 -19.45 -25.75 8.52
N THR A 218 -19.60 -25.32 9.77
CA THR A 218 -18.57 -24.61 10.54
C THR A 218 -17.26 -25.39 10.66
N THR A 219 -17.33 -26.71 10.87
CA THR A 219 -16.16 -27.59 10.92
C THR A 219 -15.36 -27.57 9.63
N ALA A 220 -16.03 -27.64 8.47
CA ALA A 220 -15.37 -27.54 7.17
C ALA A 220 -14.71 -26.17 6.95
N ILE A 221 -15.38 -25.08 7.36
CA ILE A 221 -14.85 -23.72 7.27
C ILE A 221 -13.57 -23.58 8.11
N VAL A 222 -13.60 -24.02 9.37
CA VAL A 222 -12.44 -23.97 10.29
C VAL A 222 -11.28 -24.82 9.75
N ASN A 223 -11.55 -26.03 9.26
CA ASN A 223 -10.51 -26.89 8.69
C ASN A 223 -9.88 -26.26 7.44
N ALA A 224 -10.69 -25.64 6.58
CA ALA A 224 -10.20 -24.90 5.43
C ALA A 224 -9.34 -23.70 5.84
N LEU A 225 -9.77 -22.91 6.83
CA LEU A 225 -8.99 -21.78 7.37
C LEU A 225 -7.65 -22.24 7.95
N LYS A 226 -7.64 -23.30 8.77
CA LYS A 226 -6.40 -23.89 9.31
C LYS A 226 -5.46 -24.35 8.21
N LYS A 227 -5.98 -24.96 7.14
CA LYS A 227 -5.20 -25.35 5.97
C LYS A 227 -4.61 -24.13 5.28
N ASP A 228 -5.43 -23.12 5.00
CA ASP A 228 -4.99 -21.89 4.34
C ASP A 228 -3.94 -21.12 5.16
N VAL A 229 -4.07 -21.04 6.49
CA VAL A 229 -3.05 -20.46 7.37
C VAL A 229 -1.73 -21.22 7.30
N ARG A 230 -1.76 -22.56 7.33
CA ARG A 230 -0.56 -23.40 7.18
C ARG A 230 0.09 -23.21 5.81
N GLU A 231 -0.72 -23.08 4.77
CA GLU A 231 -0.28 -22.82 3.39
C GLU A 231 0.09 -21.35 3.15
N GLN A 232 0.04 -20.49 4.18
CA GLN A 232 0.34 -19.06 4.09
C GLN A 232 -0.54 -18.36 3.03
N VAL A 233 -1.79 -18.80 2.89
CA VAL A 233 -2.73 -18.23 1.94
C VAL A 233 -3.20 -16.86 2.39
N TYR A 234 -3.22 -15.94 1.45
CA TYR A 234 -3.68 -14.58 1.63
C TYR A 234 -4.90 -14.33 0.74
N TYR A 235 -5.96 -13.72 1.29
CA TYR A 235 -7.16 -13.32 0.56
C TYR A 235 -7.28 -11.81 0.54
N THR A 236 -7.63 -11.27 -0.61
CA THR A 236 -7.98 -9.86 -0.75
C THR A 236 -9.44 -9.63 -0.34
N GLU A 237 -9.88 -8.37 -0.31
CA GLU A 237 -11.27 -8.02 0.00
C GLU A 237 -12.28 -8.67 -0.96
N ASN A 238 -11.87 -8.92 -2.22
CA ASN A 238 -12.68 -9.67 -3.19
C ASN A 238 -12.46 -11.18 -3.15
N TYR A 239 -11.83 -11.69 -2.08
CA TYR A 239 -11.51 -13.10 -1.87
C TYR A 239 -10.65 -13.73 -2.97
N LYS A 240 -9.80 -12.92 -3.60
CA LYS A 240 -8.81 -13.45 -4.53
C LYS A 240 -7.68 -14.11 -3.76
N LYS A 241 -7.41 -15.38 -4.09
CA LYS A 241 -6.39 -16.19 -3.43
C LYS A 241 -4.99 -15.83 -3.92
N PHE A 242 -4.10 -15.53 -2.99
CA PHE A 242 -2.65 -15.39 -3.17
C PHE A 242 -1.92 -16.19 -2.09
N TYR A 243 -0.59 -16.23 -2.17
CA TYR A 243 0.25 -16.93 -1.21
C TYR A 243 1.30 -15.97 -0.65
N LYS A 244 1.37 -15.85 0.66
CA LYS A 244 2.50 -15.23 1.35
C LYS A 244 3.73 -16.13 1.19
N GLY A 245 4.86 -15.48 1.06
CA GLY A 245 6.16 -16.10 1.02
C GLY A 245 7.15 -15.28 1.82
N GLN A 246 8.32 -15.85 1.99
CA GLN A 246 9.47 -15.14 2.52
C GLN A 246 10.54 -15.19 1.45
N LEU A 247 11.15 -14.04 1.16
CA LEU A 247 12.30 -13.94 0.29
C LEU A 247 13.49 -13.42 1.09
N LYS A 248 14.60 -14.14 0.98
CA LYS A 248 15.87 -13.64 1.49
C LYS A 248 16.39 -12.61 0.51
N ILE A 249 16.38 -11.37 0.95
CA ILE A 249 16.72 -10.19 0.17
C ILE A 249 17.86 -9.52 0.95
N THR A 250 19.10 -9.70 0.49
CA THR A 250 20.34 -9.42 1.27
C THR A 250 20.43 -10.28 2.55
N ASP A 251 20.67 -9.64 3.69
CA ASP A 251 20.78 -10.24 5.02
C ASP A 251 19.43 -10.23 5.75
N GLN A 252 18.37 -9.76 5.10
CA GLN A 252 17.03 -9.70 5.65
C GLN A 252 16.07 -10.64 4.92
N THR A 253 15.15 -11.21 5.68
CA THR A 253 14.03 -11.96 5.12
C THR A 253 12.82 -11.04 5.07
N GLU A 254 12.35 -10.73 3.86
CA GLU A 254 11.15 -9.92 3.64
C GLU A 254 9.93 -10.83 3.41
N GLU A 255 8.78 -10.44 3.98
CA GLU A 255 7.50 -11.04 3.60
C GLU A 255 7.07 -10.50 2.24
N VAL A 256 6.65 -11.40 1.36
CA VAL A 256 6.19 -11.06 0.02
C VAL A 256 4.91 -11.79 -0.31
N ILE A 257 4.17 -11.29 -1.30
CA ILE A 257 3.02 -11.99 -1.86
C ILE A 257 3.37 -12.52 -3.24
N LYS A 258 3.27 -13.84 -3.41
CA LYS A 258 3.53 -14.54 -4.67
C LYS A 258 2.33 -14.36 -5.61
N LEU A 259 2.56 -13.75 -6.77
CA LEU A 259 1.56 -13.62 -7.83
C LEU A 259 1.60 -14.80 -8.81
N ALA A 260 2.79 -15.34 -9.04
CA ALA A 260 3.05 -16.50 -9.89
C ALA A 260 4.36 -17.19 -9.46
N LYS A 261 4.72 -18.30 -10.12
CA LYS A 261 6.05 -18.91 -9.95
C LYS A 261 7.11 -17.84 -10.28
N ASN A 262 7.97 -17.54 -9.30
CA ASN A 262 9.09 -16.60 -9.42
C ASN A 262 8.69 -15.14 -9.75
N VAL A 263 7.44 -14.76 -9.44
CA VAL A 263 6.97 -13.37 -9.44
C VAL A 263 6.34 -13.09 -8.10
N SER A 264 6.98 -12.21 -7.34
CA SER A 264 6.56 -11.81 -6.00
C SER A 264 6.38 -10.31 -5.93
N VAL A 265 5.63 -9.86 -4.94
CA VAL A 265 5.33 -8.46 -4.68
C VAL A 265 5.75 -8.13 -3.27
N ARG A 266 6.49 -7.04 -3.13
CA ARG A 266 6.69 -6.40 -1.84
C ARG A 266 5.40 -5.74 -1.44
N THR A 267 4.83 -6.14 -0.32
CA THR A 267 3.71 -5.38 0.20
C THR A 267 3.71 -5.36 1.71
N ARG A 268 3.34 -4.19 2.24
CA ARG A 268 2.92 -4.01 3.63
C ARG A 268 1.40 -4.14 3.75
N HIS A 269 0.68 -4.11 2.63
CA HIS A 269 -0.78 -4.05 2.58
C HIS A 269 -1.39 -4.99 1.55
N ALA A 270 -2.20 -5.89 2.07
CA ALA A 270 -3.22 -6.68 1.40
C ALA A 270 -3.79 -6.08 0.08
N ASN A 271 -4.37 -4.89 0.18
CA ASN A 271 -5.20 -4.29 -0.88
C ASN A 271 -4.39 -3.85 -2.11
N ASP A 272 -3.13 -3.49 -1.93
CA ASP A 272 -2.26 -3.04 -3.03
C ASP A 272 -1.97 -4.19 -4.02
N VAL A 273 -1.98 -5.43 -3.53
CA VAL A 273 -1.67 -6.62 -4.33
C VAL A 273 -2.74 -6.88 -5.37
N GLU A 274 -4.02 -6.81 -4.99
CA GLU A 274 -5.10 -7.06 -5.94
C GLU A 274 -5.18 -5.95 -6.98
N ALA A 275 -5.13 -4.69 -6.54
CA ALA A 275 -5.17 -3.54 -7.43
C ALA A 275 -4.03 -3.63 -8.47
N MET A 276 -2.80 -3.92 -8.01
CA MET A 276 -1.68 -4.10 -8.91
C MET A 276 -1.85 -5.33 -9.80
N TYR A 277 -2.27 -6.49 -9.28
CA TYR A 277 -2.47 -7.69 -10.10
C TYR A 277 -3.51 -7.46 -11.20
N VAL A 278 -4.62 -6.80 -10.86
CA VAL A 278 -5.68 -6.44 -11.82
C VAL A 278 -5.14 -5.45 -12.86
N SER A 279 -4.41 -4.42 -12.42
CA SER A 279 -3.74 -3.47 -13.31
C SER A 279 -2.79 -4.19 -14.27
N LEU A 280 -1.82 -4.95 -13.77
CA LEU A 280 -0.83 -5.66 -14.58
C LEU A 280 -1.46 -6.64 -15.59
N LYS A 281 -2.54 -7.34 -15.21
CA LYS A 281 -3.27 -8.23 -16.13
C LYS A 281 -4.09 -7.48 -17.17
N GLY A 282 -4.69 -6.36 -16.78
CA GLY A 282 -5.48 -5.52 -17.69
C GLY A 282 -4.61 -4.68 -18.63
N GLN A 283 -3.39 -4.37 -18.22
CA GLN A 283 -2.45 -3.50 -18.91
C GLN A 283 -1.83 -4.21 -20.11
N ARG A 284 -2.44 -3.98 -21.27
CA ARG A 284 -1.86 -4.32 -22.57
C ARG A 284 -0.72 -3.35 -22.89
N TYR A 285 0.32 -3.85 -23.53
CA TYR A 285 1.43 -3.02 -24.02
C TYR A 285 1.61 -3.18 -25.52
N LEU A 286 2.10 -2.13 -26.17
CA LEU A 286 2.70 -2.25 -27.49
C LEU A 286 4.17 -2.57 -27.35
N LYS A 287 4.69 -3.47 -28.17
CA LYS A 287 6.12 -3.83 -28.17
C LYS A 287 7.02 -2.59 -28.30
N LYS A 288 6.59 -1.61 -29.11
CA LYS A 288 7.29 -0.32 -29.30
C LYS A 288 7.32 0.58 -28.07
N GLU A 289 6.46 0.37 -27.08
CA GLU A 289 6.43 1.12 -25.82
C GLU A 289 7.41 0.58 -24.78
N ILE A 290 8.02 -0.57 -25.05
CA ILE A 290 9.05 -1.17 -24.20
C ILE A 290 10.43 -0.74 -24.71
N GLU A 291 11.35 -0.48 -23.78
CA GLU A 291 12.75 -0.20 -24.06
C GLU A 291 13.66 -0.96 -23.09
N ILE A 292 14.71 -1.60 -23.60
CA ILE A 292 15.81 -2.10 -22.77
C ILE A 292 16.94 -1.09 -22.77
N ILE A 293 17.31 -0.61 -21.59
CA ILE A 293 18.41 0.33 -21.39
C ILE A 293 19.59 -0.47 -20.84
N SER A 294 20.60 -0.69 -21.67
CA SER A 294 21.80 -1.41 -21.26
C SER A 294 22.86 -0.45 -20.72
N LEU A 295 23.27 -0.72 -19.49
CA LEU A 295 24.42 -0.14 -18.80
C LEU A 295 25.62 -1.10 -18.78
N VAL A 296 25.51 -2.22 -19.49
CA VAL A 296 26.56 -3.24 -19.61
C VAL A 296 27.46 -2.89 -20.80
N ASP A 297 28.75 -2.72 -20.55
CA ASP A 297 29.79 -2.55 -21.57
C ASP A 297 30.39 -3.93 -21.90
N ASP A 298 29.58 -4.79 -22.54
CA ASP A 298 29.93 -6.15 -22.93
C ASP A 298 29.50 -6.43 -24.38
N ASP A 299 30.43 -6.96 -25.16
CA ASP A 299 30.27 -7.27 -26.59
C ASP A 299 29.15 -8.27 -26.84
N ALA A 300 29.06 -9.33 -26.04
CA ALA A 300 28.06 -10.38 -26.25
C ALA A 300 26.64 -9.87 -26.00
N THR A 301 26.46 -9.10 -24.93
CA THR A 301 25.18 -8.44 -24.59
C THR A 301 24.79 -7.44 -25.68
N THR A 302 25.74 -6.62 -26.14
CA THR A 302 25.52 -5.63 -27.20
C THR A 302 25.08 -6.28 -28.51
N ARG A 303 25.80 -7.30 -28.98
CA ARG A 303 25.45 -8.04 -30.20
C ARG A 303 24.06 -8.69 -30.08
N THR A 304 23.73 -9.21 -28.90
CA THR A 304 22.42 -9.84 -28.66
C THR A 304 21.28 -8.82 -28.71
N LEU A 305 21.45 -7.65 -28.10
CA LEU A 305 20.49 -6.54 -28.16
C LEU A 305 20.27 -6.07 -29.59
N GLN A 306 21.35 -5.85 -30.34
CA GLN A 306 21.28 -5.41 -31.74
C GLN A 306 20.59 -6.46 -32.62
N LYS A 307 20.87 -7.75 -32.40
CA LYS A 307 20.27 -8.86 -33.16
C LYS A 307 18.78 -9.03 -32.87
N LEU A 308 18.36 -8.96 -31.61
CA LEU A 308 17.01 -9.35 -31.20
C LEU A 308 16.06 -8.16 -31.02
N LEU A 309 16.57 -6.96 -30.71
CA LEU A 309 15.77 -5.83 -30.26
C LEU A 309 16.14 -4.53 -30.98
N THR A 310 16.37 -4.58 -32.29
CA THR A 310 16.81 -3.45 -33.15
C THR A 310 16.18 -2.09 -32.82
N GLU A 311 14.88 -2.04 -32.50
CA GLU A 311 14.13 -0.79 -32.23
C GLU A 311 13.81 -0.52 -30.75
N ASN A 312 14.07 -1.49 -29.87
CA ASN A 312 13.64 -1.45 -28.45
C ASN A 312 14.82 -1.59 -27.49
N HIS A 313 15.98 -1.04 -27.87
CA HIS A 313 17.12 -0.94 -26.97
C HIS A 313 17.85 0.39 -27.11
N THR A 314 18.45 0.82 -26.00
CA THR A 314 19.39 1.94 -25.94
C THR A 314 20.63 1.47 -25.18
N LEU A 315 21.80 1.64 -25.80
CA LEU A 315 23.09 1.46 -25.14
C LEU A 315 23.50 2.80 -24.55
N ILE A 316 23.73 2.86 -23.23
CA ILE A 316 24.21 4.08 -22.61
C ILE A 316 25.71 4.19 -22.83
N THR A 317 26.10 5.03 -23.79
CA THR A 317 27.39 5.71 -23.75
C THR A 317 27.27 6.87 -22.76
N VAL A 318 28.37 7.29 -22.13
CA VAL A 318 28.47 8.19 -20.95
C VAL A 318 27.81 9.59 -21.09
N ASP A 319 27.06 9.84 -22.16
CA ASP A 319 26.40 11.11 -22.43
C ASP A 319 25.11 11.28 -21.60
N ASN A 320 25.08 12.35 -20.81
CA ASN A 320 24.02 12.89 -19.95
C ASN A 320 22.68 12.11 -19.93
N ILE A 321 22.39 11.47 -18.80
CA ILE A 321 21.14 10.76 -18.50
C ILE A 321 19.86 11.58 -18.79
N LYS A 322 19.91 12.90 -18.68
CA LYS A 322 18.78 13.77 -19.04
C LYS A 322 18.42 13.64 -20.53
N LYS A 323 19.42 13.51 -21.39
CA LYS A 323 19.23 13.32 -22.83
C LYS A 323 18.58 11.97 -23.12
N LEU A 324 19.03 10.91 -22.44
CA LEU A 324 18.42 9.57 -22.49
C LEU A 324 16.92 9.66 -22.18
N PHE A 325 16.54 10.22 -21.03
CA PHE A 325 15.13 10.31 -20.68
C PHE A 325 14.32 11.25 -21.58
N SER A 326 14.94 12.31 -22.11
CA SER A 326 14.29 13.14 -23.14
C SER A 326 13.97 12.32 -24.39
N ASN A 327 14.85 11.41 -24.80
CA ASN A 327 14.66 10.54 -25.95
C ASN A 327 13.59 9.48 -25.67
N ILE A 328 13.58 8.90 -24.47
CA ILE A 328 12.55 7.97 -24.00
C ILE A 328 11.17 8.62 -24.08
N LYS A 329 11.05 9.86 -23.57
CA LYS A 329 9.81 10.64 -23.64
C LYS A 329 9.39 10.91 -25.09
N LYS A 330 10.31 11.35 -25.95
CA LYS A 330 10.05 11.58 -27.39
C LYS A 330 9.59 10.31 -28.11
N LYS A 331 10.20 9.16 -27.79
CA LYS A 331 9.84 7.84 -28.33
C LYS A 331 8.57 7.25 -27.71
N LYS A 332 7.93 7.97 -26.76
CA LYS A 332 6.74 7.53 -26.01
C LYS A 332 6.92 6.17 -25.33
N LYS A 333 8.12 5.84 -24.85
CA LYS A 333 8.39 4.59 -24.13
C LYS A 333 7.76 4.65 -22.73
N LYS A 334 7.15 3.56 -22.29
CA LYS A 334 6.30 3.47 -21.08
C LYS A 334 6.76 2.42 -20.09
N THR A 335 7.49 1.40 -20.55
CA THR A 335 8.13 0.41 -19.67
C THR A 335 9.59 0.28 -20.04
N LEU A 336 10.46 0.48 -19.06
CA LEU A 336 11.91 0.47 -19.23
C LEU A 336 12.51 -0.67 -18.41
N PHE A 337 13.33 -1.49 -19.05
CA PHE A 337 14.14 -2.50 -18.38
C PHE A 337 15.59 -2.00 -18.31
N PHE A 338 16.08 -1.68 -17.11
CA PHE A 338 17.47 -1.26 -16.91
C PHE A 338 18.35 -2.47 -16.67
N LEU A 339 19.19 -2.82 -17.62
CA LEU A 339 20.09 -3.98 -17.55
C LEU A 339 21.50 -3.52 -17.22
N GLY A 340 22.12 -4.03 -16.14
CA GLY A 340 23.43 -3.53 -15.73
C GLY A 340 24.06 -4.22 -14.51
N HIS A 341 25.33 -3.93 -14.26
CA HIS A 341 26.01 -4.32 -13.03
C HIS A 341 25.65 -3.37 -11.88
N ILE A 342 25.41 -3.93 -10.69
CA ILE A 342 25.05 -3.14 -9.50
C ILE A 342 26.14 -3.29 -8.44
N GLU A 343 26.67 -2.16 -8.00
CA GLU A 343 27.59 -2.07 -6.86
C GLU A 343 26.93 -1.22 -5.77
N GLY A 344 26.75 -1.80 -4.58
CA GLY A 344 25.99 -1.16 -3.51
C GLY A 344 24.55 -0.87 -3.95
N LYS A 345 24.17 0.41 -4.03
CA LYS A 345 22.83 0.88 -4.43
C LYS A 345 22.82 1.59 -5.79
N SER A 346 23.81 1.34 -6.64
CA SER A 346 23.95 2.01 -7.93
C SER A 346 24.23 1.02 -9.04
N PHE A 347 23.71 1.30 -10.23
CA PHE A 347 24.32 0.78 -11.43
C PHE A 347 25.67 1.43 -11.64
N VAL A 348 26.66 0.62 -12.01
CA VAL A 348 28.02 1.06 -12.31
C VAL A 348 28.42 0.47 -13.65
N THR A 349 28.87 1.33 -14.54
CA THR A 349 29.50 0.93 -15.82
C THR A 349 30.98 1.25 -15.73
N ARG A 350 31.82 0.26 -16.00
CA ARG A 350 33.27 0.38 -16.02
C ARG A 350 33.79 0.14 -17.43
N ASP A 351 34.91 0.76 -17.77
CA ASP A 351 35.61 0.47 -19.02
C ASP A 351 36.43 -0.83 -18.94
N ALA A 352 37.10 -1.19 -20.05
CA ALA A 352 37.99 -2.35 -20.12
C ALA A 352 39.18 -2.29 -19.14
N ASN A 353 39.54 -1.10 -18.64
CA ASN A 353 40.59 -0.89 -17.63
C ASN A 353 40.01 -0.88 -16.19
N ASN A 354 38.74 -1.28 -16.02
CA ASN A 354 38.02 -1.28 -14.76
C ASN A 354 37.77 0.13 -14.15
N LYS A 355 37.97 1.20 -14.92
CA LYS A 355 37.69 2.57 -14.50
C LYS A 355 36.19 2.85 -14.62
N GLU A 356 35.61 3.38 -13.55
CA GLU A 356 34.21 3.80 -13.55
C GLU A 356 33.98 4.91 -14.58
N ARG A 357 33.07 4.65 -15.52
CA ARG A 357 32.65 5.60 -16.55
C ARG A 357 31.33 6.28 -16.19
N PHE A 358 30.45 5.56 -15.52
CA PHE A 358 29.10 6.00 -15.25
C PHE A 358 28.56 5.34 -13.99
N ARG A 359 27.79 6.11 -13.23
CA ARG A 359 27.08 5.65 -12.04
C ARG A 359 25.68 6.25 -12.02
N LEU A 360 24.71 5.40 -11.70
CA LEU A 360 23.32 5.81 -11.54
C LEU A 360 22.74 5.12 -10.31
N THR A 361 22.37 5.90 -9.32
CA THR A 361 21.77 5.35 -8.11
C THR A 361 20.37 4.81 -8.40
N LEU A 362 19.98 3.77 -7.67
CA LEU A 362 18.63 3.22 -7.75
C LEU A 362 17.57 4.21 -7.23
N GLY A 363 17.97 5.16 -6.36
CA GLY A 363 17.12 6.27 -5.91
C GLY A 363 16.80 7.24 -7.05
N GLU A 364 17.81 7.67 -7.81
CA GLU A 364 17.61 8.51 -9.01
C GLU A 364 16.70 7.82 -10.04
N ILE A 365 16.83 6.50 -10.21
CA ILE A 365 15.92 5.74 -11.08
C ILE A 365 14.47 5.86 -10.63
N ALA A 366 14.20 5.74 -9.33
CA ALA A 366 12.85 5.90 -8.79
C ALA A 366 12.30 7.33 -8.99
N ASP A 367 13.18 8.35 -8.92
CA ASP A 367 12.79 9.73 -9.21
C ASP A 367 12.47 9.93 -10.70
N TYR A 368 13.25 9.31 -11.60
CA TYR A 368 12.99 9.36 -13.04
C TYR A 368 11.71 8.61 -13.42
N GLU A 369 11.42 7.49 -12.76
CA GLU A 369 10.17 6.76 -12.93
C GLU A 369 8.95 7.68 -12.71
N LYS A 370 9.00 8.53 -11.68
CA LYS A 370 7.95 9.52 -11.36
C LYS A 370 7.96 10.68 -12.33
N LEU A 371 9.14 11.26 -12.59
CA LEU A 371 9.29 12.45 -13.42
C LEU A 371 8.82 12.23 -14.87
N PHE A 372 9.05 11.03 -15.40
CA PHE A 372 8.74 10.71 -16.80
C PHE A 372 7.47 9.88 -16.99
N ASP A 373 6.76 9.54 -15.91
CA ASP A 373 5.54 8.71 -15.94
C ASP A 373 5.75 7.39 -16.71
N VAL A 374 6.80 6.66 -16.34
CA VAL A 374 7.17 5.37 -16.93
C VAL A 374 7.24 4.30 -15.85
N ASN A 375 7.12 3.04 -16.23
CA ASN A 375 7.41 1.91 -15.34
C ASN A 375 8.87 1.51 -15.52
N ILE A 376 9.62 1.37 -14.42
CA ILE A 376 11.03 0.94 -14.48
C ILE A 376 11.19 -0.40 -13.75
N ILE A 377 11.84 -1.34 -14.42
CA ILE A 377 12.19 -2.65 -13.87
C ILE A 377 13.71 -2.79 -13.95
N VAL A 378 14.33 -2.98 -12.80
CA VAL A 378 15.78 -3.01 -12.62
C VAL A 378 16.25 -4.45 -12.79
N LEU A 379 17.01 -4.72 -13.85
CA LEU A 379 17.60 -6.01 -14.18
C LEU A 379 19.11 -5.97 -13.92
N GLY A 380 19.48 -5.80 -12.65
CA GLY A 380 20.84 -6.01 -12.18
C GLY A 380 20.89 -7.08 -11.10
N CYS A 381 22.06 -7.69 -10.93
CA CYS A 381 22.27 -8.73 -9.92
C CYS A 381 21.76 -8.28 -8.55
N GLU A 382 20.84 -9.07 -7.98
CA GLU A 382 20.26 -8.81 -6.66
C GLU A 382 19.63 -7.41 -6.51
N SER A 383 19.22 -6.78 -7.62
CA SER A 383 18.64 -5.43 -7.66
C SER A 383 17.46 -5.24 -6.70
N ALA A 384 16.58 -6.24 -6.59
CA ALA A 384 15.49 -6.21 -5.62
C ALA A 384 16.05 -5.98 -4.21
N SER A 385 17.20 -6.56 -3.89
CA SER A 385 17.79 -6.49 -2.56
C SER A 385 18.48 -5.19 -2.21
N LYS A 386 18.92 -4.42 -3.19
CA LYS A 386 19.68 -3.20 -2.92
C LYS A 386 18.78 -2.01 -2.58
N VAL A 387 17.51 -2.04 -2.98
CA VAL A 387 16.54 -0.97 -2.75
C VAL A 387 15.15 -1.54 -2.51
N SER A 388 14.51 -1.14 -1.41
CA SER A 388 13.19 -1.63 -0.98
C SER A 388 12.04 -1.12 -1.86
N ASN A 389 12.21 0.03 -2.50
CA ASN A 389 11.19 0.70 -3.30
C ASN A 389 11.42 0.65 -4.82
N ALA A 390 11.98 -0.46 -5.30
CA ALA A 390 12.20 -0.67 -6.73
C ALA A 390 11.78 -2.09 -7.12
N SER A 391 11.23 -2.23 -8.33
CA SER A 391 11.00 -3.53 -8.95
C SER A 391 12.31 -4.07 -9.53
N GLY A 392 12.68 -5.30 -9.19
CA GLY A 392 13.92 -5.90 -9.68
C GLY A 392 14.00 -7.41 -9.48
N VAL A 393 15.22 -7.94 -9.49
CA VAL A 393 15.47 -9.39 -9.39
C VAL A 393 16.23 -9.77 -8.12
N VAL A 394 16.02 -11.00 -7.64
CA VAL A 394 16.67 -11.51 -6.43
C VAL A 394 18.04 -12.12 -6.73
N GLN A 395 18.20 -12.79 -7.87
CA GLN A 395 19.42 -13.52 -8.22
C GLN A 395 20.40 -12.69 -9.08
N ARG A 396 21.57 -13.27 -9.31
CA ARG A 396 22.49 -12.83 -10.36
C ARG A 396 21.88 -13.10 -11.73
N ILE A 397 22.05 -12.16 -12.65
CA ILE A 397 21.54 -12.26 -14.02
C ILE A 397 22.72 -12.48 -14.99
N ASN A 398 22.53 -13.39 -15.94
CA ASN A 398 23.30 -13.37 -17.18
C ASN A 398 22.57 -12.48 -18.19
N THR A 399 23.22 -11.41 -18.62
CA THR A 399 22.62 -10.32 -19.40
C THR A 399 22.14 -10.77 -20.78
N VAL A 400 22.90 -11.64 -21.45
CA VAL A 400 22.51 -12.26 -22.73
C VAL A 400 21.21 -13.06 -22.55
N ASN A 401 21.17 -13.96 -21.58
CA ASN A 401 19.98 -14.76 -21.30
C ASN A 401 18.76 -13.91 -20.93
N ALA A 402 18.96 -12.81 -20.19
CA ALA A 402 17.88 -11.89 -19.86
C ALA A 402 17.30 -11.20 -21.11
N VAL A 403 18.17 -10.76 -22.04
CA VAL A 403 17.75 -10.15 -23.32
C VAL A 403 16.99 -11.16 -24.18
N GLU A 404 17.51 -12.38 -24.33
CA GLU A 404 16.84 -13.44 -25.08
C GLU A 404 15.47 -13.78 -24.48
N GLN A 405 15.41 -13.90 -23.15
CA GLN A 405 14.18 -14.20 -22.43
C GLN A 405 13.14 -13.08 -22.60
N LEU A 406 13.53 -11.81 -22.44
CA LEU A 406 12.65 -10.66 -22.69
C LEU A 406 12.16 -10.62 -24.13
N HIS A 407 13.04 -10.84 -25.10
CA HIS A 407 12.65 -10.86 -26.50
C HIS A 407 11.60 -11.93 -26.80
N ARG A 408 11.81 -13.14 -26.27
CA ARG A 408 10.85 -14.26 -26.41
C ARG A 408 9.51 -13.91 -25.78
N THR A 409 9.51 -13.43 -24.55
CA THR A 409 8.26 -13.19 -23.80
C THR A 409 7.52 -11.97 -24.34
N MET A 410 8.23 -10.95 -24.83
CA MET A 410 7.64 -9.83 -25.57
C MET A 410 6.91 -10.29 -26.83
N LYS A 411 7.37 -11.37 -27.50
CA LYS A 411 6.70 -11.93 -28.68
C LYS A 411 5.44 -12.71 -28.34
N GLU A 412 5.49 -13.50 -27.28
CA GLU A 412 4.45 -14.47 -26.89
C GLU A 412 3.28 -13.83 -26.11
N ASN A 413 3.51 -12.69 -25.45
CA ASN A 413 2.55 -12.10 -24.52
C ASN A 413 2.03 -10.74 -24.99
N SER A 414 0.87 -10.33 -24.46
CA SER A 414 0.18 -9.10 -24.83
C SER A 414 -0.15 -8.18 -23.66
N ASN A 415 0.04 -8.65 -22.43
CA ASN A 415 -0.13 -7.84 -21.21
C ASN A 415 1.13 -7.91 -20.34
N LEU A 416 1.31 -6.89 -19.51
CA LEU A 416 2.52 -6.72 -18.72
C LEU A 416 2.70 -7.86 -17.70
N PHE A 417 1.63 -8.32 -17.05
CA PHE A 417 1.73 -9.44 -16.10
C PHE A 417 2.30 -10.70 -16.75
N ASP A 418 1.77 -11.10 -17.91
CA ASP A 418 2.21 -12.31 -18.60
C ASP A 418 3.62 -12.14 -19.19
N LEU A 419 4.01 -10.92 -19.60
CA LEU A 419 5.41 -10.63 -19.95
C LEU A 419 6.35 -10.83 -18.76
N LEU A 420 6.01 -10.29 -17.59
CA LEU A 420 6.83 -10.41 -16.37
C LEU A 420 6.89 -11.86 -15.90
N LYS A 421 5.75 -12.54 -15.88
CA LYS A 421 5.66 -13.97 -15.57
C LYS A 421 6.47 -14.82 -16.55
N GLY A 422 6.41 -14.49 -17.84
CA GLY A 422 7.18 -15.17 -18.86
C GLY A 422 8.68 -14.92 -18.70
N PHE A 423 9.08 -13.70 -18.31
CA PHE A 423 10.47 -13.36 -18.04
C PHE A 423 11.01 -14.12 -16.83
N SER A 424 10.19 -14.20 -15.78
CA SER A 424 10.51 -14.93 -14.56
C SER A 424 10.67 -16.42 -14.81
N ASN A 425 11.80 -16.97 -14.38
CA ASN A 425 12.11 -18.40 -14.46
C ASN A 425 13.02 -18.79 -13.29
N GLU A 426 13.53 -20.02 -13.25
CA GLU A 426 14.33 -20.51 -12.11
C GLU A 426 15.65 -19.72 -11.89
N LYS A 427 16.07 -18.95 -12.89
CA LYS A 427 17.25 -18.08 -12.83
C LYS A 427 16.88 -16.60 -12.62
N HIS A 428 15.62 -16.22 -12.83
CA HIS A 428 15.14 -14.85 -12.72
C HIS A 428 13.88 -14.81 -11.86
N GLU A 429 14.03 -14.57 -10.56
CA GLU A 429 12.90 -14.25 -9.70
C GLU A 429 12.71 -12.74 -9.62
N LEU A 430 11.53 -12.29 -10.03
CA LEU A 430 11.14 -10.89 -9.97
C LEU A 430 10.45 -10.57 -8.65
N VAL A 431 10.84 -9.44 -8.09
CA VAL A 431 10.16 -8.80 -6.96
C VAL A 431 9.69 -7.44 -7.43
N LEU A 432 8.38 -7.25 -7.42
CA LEU A 432 7.72 -6.04 -7.88
C LEU A 432 7.41 -5.11 -6.71
N ASP A 433 7.58 -3.81 -6.94
CA ASP A 433 7.09 -2.76 -6.05
C ASP A 433 5.75 -2.21 -6.59
N PRO A 434 4.65 -2.29 -5.82
CA PRO A 434 3.38 -1.68 -6.18
C PRO A 434 3.44 -0.19 -6.51
N LEU A 435 4.38 0.56 -5.93
CA LEU A 435 4.54 1.98 -6.22
C LEU A 435 5.16 2.22 -7.61
N SER A 436 6.01 1.29 -8.06
CA SER A 436 6.71 1.35 -9.36
C SER A 436 5.85 0.98 -10.56
N LEU A 437 4.80 0.19 -10.35
CA LEU A 437 3.97 -0.40 -11.40
C LEU A 437 2.52 0.09 -11.34
N LYS A 438 2.34 1.41 -11.32
CA LYS A 438 1.01 2.03 -11.42
C LYS A 438 0.55 2.05 -12.89
N ASP A 439 -0.70 2.42 -13.13
CA ASP A 439 -1.29 2.68 -14.48
C ASP A 439 -0.62 3.87 -15.21
N ARG A 440 0.71 3.96 -15.18
CA ARG A 440 1.52 4.98 -15.82
C ARG A 440 1.63 4.66 -17.29
N GLY A 441 1.34 5.66 -18.12
CA GLY A 441 1.88 5.70 -19.46
C GLY A 441 1.11 5.05 -20.63
N PHE A 442 0.13 4.16 -20.47
CA PHE A 442 -0.43 3.46 -21.65
C PHE A 442 -1.57 4.24 -22.34
N GLU A 443 -1.25 5.00 -23.40
CA GLU A 443 -2.21 5.74 -24.23
C GLU A 443 -3.26 4.81 -24.86
N GLN A 444 -2.91 3.59 -25.27
CA GLN A 444 -3.88 2.68 -25.90
C GLN A 444 -4.97 2.17 -24.94
N TYR A 445 -4.66 1.98 -23.66
CA TYR A 445 -5.67 1.56 -22.69
C TYR A 445 -6.63 2.71 -22.37
N GLN A 446 -6.10 3.94 -22.27
CA GLN A 446 -6.90 5.17 -22.14
C GLN A 446 -7.78 5.39 -23.39
N MET A 447 -7.23 5.26 -24.60
CA MET A 447 -7.98 5.40 -25.85
C MET A 447 -9.04 4.31 -26.04
N LEU A 448 -8.80 3.06 -25.60
CA LEU A 448 -9.83 2.02 -25.59
C LEU A 448 -10.92 2.28 -24.52
N LYS A 449 -10.56 2.90 -23.38
CA LYS A 449 -11.53 3.36 -22.37
C LYS A 449 -12.39 4.51 -22.90
N VAL A 450 -11.80 5.45 -23.63
CA VAL A 450 -12.52 6.57 -24.28
C VAL A 450 -13.39 6.07 -25.43
N LYS A 451 -12.88 5.19 -26.31
CA LYS A 451 -13.69 4.56 -27.37
C LYS A 451 -14.83 3.67 -26.83
N ARG A 452 -14.69 3.10 -25.63
CA ARG A 452 -15.80 2.39 -24.94
C ARG A 452 -16.78 3.33 -24.26
N ARG A 453 -16.35 4.52 -23.82
CA ARG A 453 -17.23 5.53 -23.21
C ARG A 453 -18.00 6.37 -24.23
N ASN A 454 -17.51 6.51 -25.45
CA ASN A 454 -18.19 7.27 -26.51
C ASN A 454 -19.18 6.44 -27.34
N ARG A 455 -19.44 5.18 -26.98
CA ARG A 455 -20.54 4.38 -27.52
C ARG A 455 -21.69 4.38 -26.52
N VAL A 456 -22.61 5.32 -26.68
CA VAL A 456 -23.91 5.26 -26.00
C VAL A 456 -24.72 4.19 -26.71
N ILE A 457 -24.98 3.07 -26.02
CA ILE A 457 -25.92 2.04 -26.48
C ILE A 457 -27.28 2.44 -25.93
N LEU A 458 -28.15 2.95 -26.80
CA LEU A 458 -29.55 3.19 -26.44
C LEU A 458 -30.33 1.90 -26.73
N THR A 459 -30.81 1.24 -25.68
CA THR A 459 -31.70 0.07 -25.81
C THR A 459 -33.14 0.57 -25.74
N VAL A 460 -33.85 0.54 -26.87
CA VAL A 460 -35.29 0.81 -26.88
C VAL A 460 -36.02 -0.52 -26.88
N VAL A 461 -36.90 -0.72 -25.89
CA VAL A 461 -37.72 -1.93 -25.77
C VAL A 461 -39.18 -1.54 -25.96
N GLY A 462 -39.77 -1.97 -27.07
CA GLY A 462 -41.19 -1.82 -27.35
C GLY A 462 -41.66 -2.89 -28.34
N GLY A 463 -42.75 -3.61 -28.02
CA GLY A 463 -43.40 -4.55 -28.95
C GLY A 463 -42.66 -5.85 -29.27
N GLY A 464 -41.72 -6.31 -28.43
CA GLY A 464 -41.06 -7.61 -28.61
C GLY A 464 -39.83 -7.60 -29.53
N VAL A 465 -39.37 -6.43 -29.99
CA VAL A 465 -38.12 -6.26 -30.74
C VAL A 465 -37.11 -5.48 -29.89
N VAL A 466 -35.88 -6.00 -29.81
CA VAL A 466 -34.73 -5.31 -29.21
C VAL A 466 -33.89 -4.74 -30.35
N ALA A 467 -33.82 -3.42 -30.44
CA ALA A 467 -32.94 -2.72 -31.38
C ALA A 467 -31.76 -2.09 -30.63
N TYR A 468 -30.55 -2.24 -31.17
CA TYR A 468 -29.34 -1.61 -30.66
C TYR A 468 -28.95 -0.44 -31.58
N LEU A 469 -29.00 0.78 -31.06
CA LEU A 469 -28.41 1.95 -31.73
C LEU A 469 -27.00 2.17 -31.17
N ILE A 470 -26.00 2.11 -32.05
CA ILE A 470 -24.60 2.39 -31.73
C ILE A 470 -24.25 3.75 -32.36
N TYR A 471 -24.16 4.79 -31.54
CA TYR A 471 -23.69 6.10 -31.99
C TYR A 471 -22.17 6.20 -31.78
N ASP A 472 -21.44 6.62 -32.81
CA ASP A 472 -20.02 6.96 -32.71
C ASP A 472 -19.92 8.49 -32.70
N ALA A 473 -19.81 9.09 -31.50
CA ALA A 473 -19.61 10.52 -31.40
C ALA A 473 -18.18 10.84 -31.86
N GLN A 474 -18.04 11.29 -33.11
CA GLN A 474 -16.80 11.93 -33.55
C GLN A 474 -16.64 13.22 -32.75
N THR A 475 -15.64 13.24 -31.88
CA THR A 475 -15.13 14.49 -31.29
C THR A 475 -14.06 15.02 -32.23
N ASP A 476 -14.30 16.20 -32.81
CA ASP A 476 -13.32 16.97 -33.58
C ASP A 476 -12.08 17.34 -32.77
#